data_AF-A0A7L1C3Z5-F1
#
_entry.id   AF-A0A7L1C3Z5-F1
#
_cell.length_a   1.000
_cell.length_b   1.000
_cell.length_c   1.000
_cell.angle_alpha   90.00
_cell.angle_beta   90.00
_cell.angle_gamma   90.00
#
_symmetry.space_group_name_H-M   'P 1'
#
loop_
_entity.id
_entity.type
_entity.pdbx_description
1 polymer ?
#
loop_
_entity_poly.entity_id
_entity_poly.type
_entity_poly.pdbx_seq_one_letter_code
_entity_poly.pdbx_strand_id
1 'polypeptide(L)'
;GWCPLSPAGVQTTQLLVEPPWTPAVLWDRVTLTCRGSGTVDATTWYKDGLQWGQEGLNHFLVTESGTYRCERPGTGLSSPVRVLNGEW
;
A
#
# COMPACT_ATOMS: atom_id res chain seq x y z
N GLY A 1 11.04 -11.36 35.30
CA GLY A 1 10.02 -10.57 34.59
C GLY A 1 9.53 -11.40 33.42
N TRP A 2 8.22 -11.58 33.28
CA TRP A 2 7.63 -12.29 32.14
C TRP A 2 7.28 -11.26 31.08
N CYS A 3 7.86 -11.40 29.88
CA CYS A 3 7.44 -10.63 28.72
C CYS A 3 6.17 -11.29 28.17
N PRO A 4 5.01 -10.61 28.14
CA PRO A 4 3.86 -11.17 27.45
C PRO A 4 4.20 -11.29 25.96
N LEU A 5 3.96 -12.47 25.41
CA LEU A 5 3.96 -12.72 23.97
C LEU A 5 3.01 -11.70 23.33
N SER A 6 3.53 -10.90 22.39
CA SER A 6 2.70 -10.06 21.53
C SER A 6 1.55 -10.92 21.00
N PRO A 7 0.29 -10.45 21.05
CA PRO A 7 -0.79 -11.14 20.39
C PRO A 7 -0.40 -11.33 18.92
N ALA A 8 -0.55 -12.56 18.44
CA ALA A 8 -0.24 -12.97 17.08
C ALA A 8 -0.65 -11.87 16.11
N GLY A 9 0.31 -11.40 15.31
CA GLY A 9 0.09 -10.33 14.35
C GLY A 9 -1.16 -10.63 13.56
N VAL A 10 -2.17 -9.77 13.71
CA VAL A 10 -3.24 -9.67 12.72
C VAL A 10 -2.50 -9.49 11.40
N GLN A 11 -2.67 -10.43 10.46
CA GLN A 11 -2.08 -10.31 9.13
C GLN A 11 -2.80 -9.15 8.44
N THR A 12 -2.42 -7.92 8.74
CA THR A 12 -3.03 -6.72 8.16
C THR A 12 -2.52 -6.55 6.74
N THR A 13 -3.37 -6.03 5.86
CA THR A 13 -2.94 -5.60 4.54
C THR A 13 -1.81 -4.58 4.68
N GLN A 14 -0.72 -4.77 3.94
CA GLN A 14 0.43 -3.90 3.94
C GLN A 14 0.69 -3.40 2.53
N LEU A 15 0.79 -2.08 2.40
CA LEU A 15 1.18 -1.44 1.15
C LEU A 15 2.71 -1.28 1.13
N LEU A 16 3.36 -1.94 0.18
CA LEU A 16 4.79 -1.84 -0.06
C LEU A 16 5.05 -0.90 -1.23
N VAL A 17 6.11 -0.11 -1.17
CA VAL A 17 6.53 0.78 -2.26
C VAL A 17 7.92 0.37 -2.73
N GLU A 18 8.05 0.18 -4.04
CA GLU A 18 9.28 -0.24 -4.68
C GLU A 18 9.70 0.78 -5.76
N PRO A 19 10.95 1.26 -5.73
CA PRO A 19 12.00 0.98 -4.73
C PRO A 19 11.76 1.68 -3.36
N PRO A 20 12.13 1.05 -2.23
CA PRO A 20 11.93 1.63 -0.90
C PRO A 20 12.94 2.73 -0.53
N TRP A 21 14.02 2.89 -1.31
CA TRP A 21 15.14 3.82 -1.04
C TRP A 21 15.19 5.05 -1.98
N THR A 22 14.17 5.30 -2.79
CA THR A 22 14.15 6.52 -3.61
C THR A 22 13.87 7.75 -2.74
N PRO A 23 14.66 8.82 -2.88
CA PRO A 23 14.40 10.05 -2.15
C PRO A 23 13.01 10.57 -2.53
N ALA A 24 12.34 11.20 -1.55
CA ALA A 24 10.94 11.57 -1.72
C ALA A 24 10.66 12.64 -2.80
N VAL A 25 11.71 13.13 -3.43
CA VAL A 25 11.68 14.14 -4.50
C VAL A 25 11.75 13.50 -5.90
N LEU A 26 12.01 12.19 -6.01
CA LEU A 26 12.22 11.46 -7.26
C LEU A 26 11.26 10.27 -7.40
N TRP A 27 10.06 10.33 -6.83
CA TRP A 27 9.01 9.32 -7.06
C TRP A 27 8.39 9.43 -8.48
N ASP A 28 9.22 9.64 -9.52
CA ASP A 28 8.82 9.82 -10.93
C ASP A 28 7.99 8.63 -11.42
N ARG A 29 8.34 7.43 -10.94
CA ARG A 29 7.58 6.19 -11.13
C ARG A 29 7.88 5.19 -10.02
N VAL A 30 6.86 4.76 -9.30
CA VAL A 30 7.00 3.68 -8.31
C VAL A 30 5.92 2.64 -8.38
N THR A 31 6.29 1.45 -7.93
CA THR A 31 5.39 0.30 -7.88
C THR A 31 4.88 0.17 -6.46
N LEU A 32 3.58 0.34 -6.32
CA LEU A 32 2.83 0.03 -5.12
C LEU A 32 2.44 -1.44 -5.16
N THR A 33 2.87 -2.23 -4.18
CA THR A 33 2.54 -3.65 -4.08
C THR A 33 1.69 -3.89 -2.84
N CYS A 34 0.47 -4.41 -3.01
CA CYS A 34 -0.39 -4.76 -1.90
C CYS A 34 -0.04 -6.17 -1.39
N ARG A 35 0.37 -6.29 -0.13
CA ARG A 35 0.61 -7.57 0.56
C ARG A 35 -0.44 -7.80 1.64
N GLY A 36 -0.74 -9.07 1.93
CA GLY A 36 -1.75 -9.45 2.93
C GLY A 36 -2.36 -10.81 2.58
N SER A 37 -2.89 -11.49 3.59
CA SER A 37 -3.60 -12.77 3.41
C SER A 37 -5.01 -12.52 2.84
N GLY A 38 -5.16 -12.57 1.53
CA GLY A 38 -6.44 -12.34 0.85
C GLY A 38 -6.35 -12.68 -0.63
N THR A 39 -7.49 -12.71 -1.32
CA THR A 39 -7.53 -12.94 -2.77
C THR A 39 -6.95 -11.72 -3.49
N VAL A 40 -5.89 -11.96 -4.26
CA VAL A 40 -5.23 -10.91 -5.06
C VAL A 40 -6.25 -10.26 -6.01
N ASP A 41 -7.09 -11.08 -6.64
CA ASP A 41 -8.14 -10.72 -7.61
C ASP A 41 -9.25 -9.81 -7.05
N ALA A 42 -9.31 -9.60 -5.74
CA ALA A 42 -10.28 -8.71 -5.09
C ALA A 42 -9.59 -7.56 -4.32
N THR A 43 -8.35 -7.21 -4.68
CA THR A 43 -7.65 -6.08 -4.08
C THR A 43 -8.25 -4.77 -4.60
N THR A 44 -8.73 -3.92 -3.70
CA THR A 44 -9.25 -2.57 -4.02
C THR A 44 -8.21 -1.52 -3.71
N TRP A 45 -8.07 -0.53 -4.60
CA TRP A 45 -7.03 0.50 -4.50
C TRP A 45 -7.63 1.88 -4.31
N TYR A 46 -7.06 2.65 -3.37
CA TYR A 46 -7.51 3.99 -3.03
C TYR A 46 -6.39 5.02 -3.21
N LYS A 47 -6.73 6.17 -3.80
CA LYS A 47 -5.91 7.38 -3.89
C LYS A 47 -6.66 8.52 -3.20
N ASP A 48 -6.04 9.13 -2.20
CA ASP A 48 -6.58 10.25 -1.42
C ASP A 48 -7.99 9.99 -0.85
N GLY A 49 -8.27 8.73 -0.52
CA GLY A 49 -9.54 8.28 0.03
C GLY A 49 -10.61 7.89 -0.99
N LEU A 50 -10.38 8.13 -2.29
CA LEU A 50 -11.25 7.65 -3.36
C LEU A 50 -10.74 6.35 -3.96
N GLN A 51 -11.66 5.46 -4.33
CA GLN A 51 -11.33 4.28 -5.13
C GLN A 51 -10.82 4.74 -6.49
N TRP A 52 -9.62 4.28 -6.86
CA TRP A 52 -8.90 4.77 -8.04
C TRP A 52 -8.37 3.65 -8.93
N GLY A 53 -7.95 2.53 -8.35
CA GLY A 53 -7.38 1.43 -9.13
C GLY A 53 -8.39 0.34 -9.47
N GLN A 54 -8.00 -0.50 -10.43
CA GLN A 54 -8.77 -1.66 -10.86
C GLN A 54 -8.71 -2.76 -9.80
N GLU A 55 -9.85 -3.43 -9.59
CA GLU A 55 -9.92 -4.63 -8.77
C GLU A 55 -9.05 -5.73 -9.37
N GLY A 56 -8.30 -6.42 -8.51
CA GLY A 56 -7.53 -7.61 -8.88
C GLY A 56 -6.08 -7.42 -9.29
N LEU A 57 -5.56 -6.20 -9.22
CA LEU A 57 -4.13 -5.95 -9.39
C LEU A 57 -3.39 -6.07 -8.05
N ASN A 58 -2.37 -6.94 -8.01
CA ASN A 58 -1.47 -7.06 -6.87
C ASN A 58 -0.54 -5.84 -6.73
N HIS A 59 -0.20 -5.22 -7.86
CA HIS A 59 0.71 -4.10 -7.94
C HIS A 59 0.15 -3.01 -8.84
N PHE A 60 0.43 -1.76 -8.49
CA PHE A 60 0.00 -0.59 -9.22
C PHE A 60 1.21 0.33 -9.46
N LEU A 61 1.39 0.76 -10.69
CA LEU A 61 2.44 1.72 -11.05
C LEU A 61 1.89 3.14 -10.93
N VAL A 62 2.48 3.94 -10.06
CA VAL A 62 2.05 5.32 -9.80
C VAL A 62 3.18 6.31 -10.09
N THR A 63 2.81 7.44 -10.67
CA THR A 63 3.71 8.55 -11.01
C THR A 63 3.20 9.87 -10.43
N GLU A 64 1.97 9.88 -9.90
CA GLU A 64 1.37 11.05 -9.31
C GLU A 64 1.64 11.14 -7.81
N SER A 65 1.67 12.38 -7.30
CA SER A 65 1.61 12.59 -5.86
C SER A 65 0.21 12.22 -5.33
N GLY A 66 0.17 11.76 -4.08
CA GLY A 66 -1.07 11.37 -3.44
C GLY A 66 -0.87 10.44 -2.27
N THR A 67 -1.95 10.21 -1.52
CA THR A 67 -1.97 9.23 -0.43
C THR A 67 -2.61 7.94 -0.91
N TYR A 68 -1.82 6.88 -1.01
CA TYR A 68 -2.25 5.59 -1.52
C TYR A 68 -2.53 4.60 -0.38
N ARG A 69 -3.59 3.79 -0.58
CA ARG A 69 -3.96 2.67 0.29
C ARG A 69 -4.45 1.51 -0.58
N CYS A 70 -4.31 0.30 -0.08
CA CYS A 70 -4.99 -0.85 -0.67
C CYS A 70 -5.83 -1.56 0.40
N GLU A 71 -6.92 -2.18 -0.02
CA GLU A 71 -7.76 -3.02 0.82
C GLU A 71 -7.77 -4.43 0.25
N ARG A 72 -7.66 -5.42 1.13
CA ARG A 72 -7.88 -6.82 0.79
C ARG A 72 -9.02 -7.42 1.61
N PRO A 73 -9.88 -8.23 0.96
CA PRO A 73 -10.89 -8.96 1.70
C PRO A 73 -10.21 -9.90 2.70
N GLY A 74 -10.71 -9.87 3.94
CA GLY A 74 -10.21 -10.68 5.06
C GLY A 74 -9.11 -10.02 5.90
N THR A 75 -8.43 -8.98 5.40
CA THR A 75 -7.31 -8.33 6.12
C THR A 75 -7.45 -6.81 6.25
N GLY A 76 -8.45 -6.24 5.58
CA GLY A 76 -8.87 -4.85 5.74
C GLY A 76 -7.99 -3.86 4.98
N LEU A 77 -8.05 -2.60 5.40
CA LEU A 77 -7.33 -1.49 4.77
C LEU A 77 -5.86 -1.46 5.20
N SER A 78 -4.96 -1.15 4.27
CA SER A 78 -3.55 -0.96 4.54
C SER A 78 -3.26 0.37 5.22
N SER A 79 -2.10 0.46 5.88
CA SER A 79 -1.55 1.76 6.28
C SER A 79 -1.34 2.67 5.06
N PRO A 80 -1.59 3.98 5.20
CA PRO A 80 -1.42 4.94 4.11
C PRO A 80 0.05 5.18 3.77
N VAL A 81 0.34 5.27 2.47
CA VAL A 81 1.64 5.69 1.97
C VAL A 81 1.49 6.95 1.14
N ARG A 82 2.30 7.97 1.45
CA ARG A 82 2.32 9.23 0.71
C ARG A 82 3.41 9.17 -0.36
N VAL A 83 3.01 9.33 -1.61
CA VAL A 83 3.89 9.47 -2.77
C VAL A 83 3.95 10.96 -3.13
N LEU A 84 5.14 11.46 -3.42
CA LEU A 84 5.37 12.86 -3.78
C LEU A 84 6.11 12.91 -5.12
N ASN A 85 5.43 13.29 -6.20
CA ASN A 85 6.14 13.58 -7.43
C ASN A 85 6.90 14.91 -7.25
N GLY A 86 8.16 14.96 -7.66
CA GLY A 86 9.05 16.13 -7.50
C GLY A 86 8.72 17.25 -8.47
N GLU A 87 7.49 17.75 -8.47
CA GLU A 87 7.13 18.96 -9.20
C GLU A 87 7.65 20.17 -8.41
N TRP A 88 8.63 20.86 -8.98
CA TRP A 88 9.29 22.05 -8.45
C TRP A 88 8.48 23.31 -8.76
#